data_AF-A0A7S2CPT1-F1
#
_entry.id   AF-A0A7S2CPT1-F1
#
_cell.length_a   1.000
_cell.length_b   1.000
_cell.length_c   1.000
_cell.angle_alpha   90.00
_cell.angle_beta   90.00
_cell.angle_gamma   90.00
#
_symmetry.space_group_name_H-M   'P 1'
#
loop_
_entity.id
_entity.type
_entity.pdbx_description
1 polymer ?
#
loop_
_entity_poly.entity_id
_entity_poly.type
_entity_poly.pdbx_seq_one_letter_code
_entity_poly.pdbx_strand_id
1 'polypeptide(L)'
;KEGALFAVKALSEDVGAWFEPFALPMLPSVLQAVGAKGPGVQEAAAQAAKATVLSLNPRAARLCLPTIFEAMESPEWKVKLVATNLIGVLAGHSTDQLNVCMPLIVPRITTCLRDTKKEVSSAAKKALTAATNVCGNPDILPVVPAIIAAIKNPDKTPEALDDLMHTTFVHQVDASSLAVIVPILARSLADRGMHPKRKTAMIVVNMCKLVLNPLDVEPFAPKLLPELKRCGEDATFEEIRDICKAAADVLERKMAEALRQHDAINGPIPQAAAAAAEE
;
A
#
# COMPACT_ATOMS: atom_id res chain seq x y z
N LYS A 1 20.76 27.30 -7.18
CA LYS A 1 19.84 26.19 -6.83
C LYS A 1 18.93 25.86 -8.00
N GLU A 2 18.17 26.82 -8.52
CA GLU A 2 17.28 26.63 -9.67
C GLU A 2 17.97 26.06 -10.92
N GLY A 3 19.09 26.65 -11.37
CA GLY A 3 19.84 26.14 -12.52
C GLY A 3 20.36 24.71 -12.36
N ALA A 4 20.69 24.28 -11.14
CA ALA A 4 21.11 22.90 -10.88
C ALA A 4 19.95 21.92 -11.03
N LEU A 5 18.73 22.32 -10.62
CA LEU A 5 17.53 21.50 -10.78
C LEU A 5 17.15 21.37 -12.26
N PHE A 6 17.29 22.45 -13.05
CA PHE A 6 17.13 22.36 -14.50
C PHE A 6 18.16 21.45 -15.15
N ALA A 7 19.42 21.47 -14.71
CA ALA A 7 20.43 20.53 -15.18
C ALA A 7 20.05 19.08 -14.87
N VAL A 8 19.60 18.78 -13.64
CA VAL A 8 19.13 17.42 -13.26
C VAL A 8 17.93 16.98 -14.11
N LYS A 9 16.99 17.89 -14.36
CA LYS A 9 15.84 17.63 -15.25
C LYS A 9 16.31 17.30 -16.67
N ALA A 10 17.12 18.17 -17.28
CA ALA A 10 17.61 18.00 -18.64
C ALA A 10 18.44 16.73 -18.78
N LEU A 11 19.33 16.43 -17.82
CA LEU A 11 20.10 15.18 -17.83
C LEU A 11 19.18 13.95 -17.69
N SER A 12 18.15 14.01 -16.85
CA SER A 12 17.18 12.92 -16.74
C SER A 12 16.40 12.70 -18.05
N GLU A 13 16.02 13.77 -18.76
CA GLU A 13 15.25 13.71 -20.01
C GLU A 13 16.11 13.32 -21.22
N ASP A 14 17.31 13.92 -21.37
CA ASP A 14 18.15 13.79 -22.56
C ASP A 14 19.12 12.61 -22.49
N VAL A 15 19.70 12.36 -21.30
CA VAL A 15 20.67 11.26 -21.09
C VAL A 15 19.95 9.97 -20.67
N GLY A 16 18.77 10.09 -20.05
CA GLY A 16 17.88 8.98 -19.74
C GLY A 16 18.53 7.95 -18.82
N ALA A 17 18.44 6.67 -19.20
CA ALA A 17 18.91 5.54 -18.41
C ALA A 17 20.40 5.60 -18.02
N TRP A 18 21.25 6.26 -18.82
CA TRP A 18 22.68 6.39 -18.49
C TRP A 18 22.93 7.33 -17.30
N PHE A 19 21.99 8.22 -17.02
CA PHE A 19 22.06 9.13 -15.88
C PHE A 19 21.46 8.53 -14.59
N GLU A 20 20.70 7.43 -14.70
CA GLU A 20 20.06 6.72 -13.58
C GLU A 20 20.96 6.51 -12.34
N PRO A 21 22.21 6.00 -12.44
CA PRO A 21 23.04 5.75 -11.25
C PRO A 21 23.44 7.03 -10.51
N PHE A 22 23.41 8.18 -11.19
CA PHE A 22 23.67 9.48 -10.58
C PHE A 22 22.38 10.17 -10.13
N ALA A 23 21.28 9.98 -10.86
CA ALA A 23 19.99 10.60 -10.57
C ALA A 23 19.36 10.06 -9.27
N LEU A 24 19.44 8.75 -9.02
CA LEU A 24 18.87 8.13 -7.81
C LEU A 24 19.45 8.68 -6.50
N PRO A 25 20.80 8.75 -6.31
CA PRO A 25 21.38 9.38 -5.14
C PRO A 25 21.07 10.87 -4.98
N MET A 26 20.73 11.57 -6.07
CA MET A 26 20.40 13.00 -6.05
C MET A 26 18.92 13.25 -5.68
N LEU A 27 18.03 12.28 -5.87
CA LEU A 27 16.60 12.40 -5.63
C LEU A 27 16.22 12.91 -4.22
N PRO A 28 16.86 12.47 -3.11
CA PRO A 28 16.58 13.02 -1.78
C PRO A 28 16.79 14.54 -1.72
N SER A 29 17.91 15.04 -2.25
CA SER A 29 18.21 16.47 -2.26
C SER A 29 17.28 17.26 -3.18
N VAL A 30 16.87 16.68 -4.31
CA VAL A 30 15.87 17.29 -5.21
C VAL A 30 14.53 17.42 -4.50
N LEU A 31 14.07 16.39 -3.80
CA LEU A 31 12.81 16.42 -3.03
C LEU A 31 12.86 17.42 -1.88
N GLN A 32 13.98 17.52 -1.16
CA GLN A 32 14.16 18.54 -0.12
C GLN A 32 14.12 19.96 -0.70
N ALA A 33 14.62 20.16 -1.92
CA ALA A 33 14.60 21.48 -2.59
C ALA A 33 13.18 21.97 -2.90
N VAL A 34 12.18 21.09 -2.97
CA VAL A 34 10.75 21.47 -3.08
C VAL A 34 10.29 22.28 -1.86
N GLY A 35 10.88 22.05 -0.69
CA GLY A 35 10.60 22.81 0.53
C GLY A 35 11.34 24.14 0.64
N ALA A 36 12.21 24.49 -0.32
CA ALA A 36 12.98 25.73 -0.27
C ALA A 36 12.09 26.98 -0.44
N LYS A 37 12.56 28.13 0.05
CA LYS A 37 11.91 29.43 -0.22
C LYS A 37 12.15 29.83 -1.68
N GLY A 38 11.06 30.14 -2.41
CA GLY A 38 11.12 30.65 -3.78
C GLY A 38 10.35 29.75 -4.77
N PRO A 39 9.22 30.22 -5.34
CA PRO A 39 8.34 29.38 -6.16
C PRO A 39 9.04 28.76 -7.39
N GLY A 40 9.96 29.47 -8.04
CA GLY A 40 10.73 28.93 -9.17
C GLY A 40 11.59 27.71 -8.80
N VAL A 41 12.24 27.74 -7.64
CA VAL A 41 13.02 26.58 -7.14
C VAL A 41 12.10 25.41 -6.80
N GLN A 42 10.93 25.67 -6.22
CA GLN A 42 9.96 24.63 -5.87
C GLN A 42 9.42 23.92 -7.10
N GLU A 43 9.05 24.69 -8.13
CA GLU A 43 8.56 24.15 -9.39
C GLU A 43 9.66 23.40 -10.15
N ALA A 44 10.86 23.98 -10.26
CA ALA A 44 12.00 23.32 -10.89
C ALA A 44 12.35 22.01 -10.17
N ALA A 45 12.27 21.96 -8.84
CA ALA A 45 12.51 20.75 -8.06
C ALA A 45 11.44 19.69 -8.31
N ALA A 46 10.16 20.08 -8.36
CA ALA A 46 9.07 19.16 -8.65
C ALA A 46 9.19 18.56 -10.07
N GLN A 47 9.55 19.39 -11.06
CA GLN A 47 9.77 18.93 -12.43
C GLN A 47 10.99 18.02 -12.53
N ALA A 48 12.09 18.37 -11.87
CA ALA A 48 13.30 17.53 -11.84
C ALA A 48 13.02 16.18 -11.17
N ALA A 49 12.32 16.15 -10.04
CA ALA A 49 11.96 14.90 -9.37
C ALA A 49 11.10 13.99 -10.27
N LYS A 50 10.12 14.58 -10.98
CA LYS A 50 9.28 13.84 -11.93
C LYS A 50 10.10 13.29 -13.09
N ALA A 51 10.97 14.11 -13.68
CA ALA A 51 11.84 13.70 -14.78
C ALA A 51 12.78 12.56 -14.34
N THR A 52 13.40 12.68 -13.17
CA THR A 52 14.25 11.63 -12.59
C THR A 52 13.48 10.32 -12.44
N VAL A 53 12.25 10.33 -11.91
CA VAL A 53 11.45 9.11 -11.75
C VAL A 53 11.05 8.48 -13.10
N LEU A 54 10.74 9.30 -14.10
CA LEU A 54 10.39 8.82 -15.45
C LEU A 54 11.58 8.29 -16.24
N SER A 55 12.80 8.76 -15.95
CA SER A 55 14.01 8.30 -16.63
C SER A 55 14.56 6.99 -16.07
N LEU A 56 14.09 6.56 -14.88
CA LEU A 56 14.50 5.30 -14.28
C LEU A 56 14.06 4.11 -15.14
N ASN A 57 14.89 3.08 -15.15
CA ASN A 57 14.47 1.76 -15.57
C ASN A 57 13.21 1.34 -14.78
N PRO A 58 12.10 0.96 -15.44
CA PRO A 58 10.88 0.56 -14.76
C PRO A 58 11.06 -0.56 -13.73
N ARG A 59 12.06 -1.44 -13.92
CA ARG A 59 12.40 -2.50 -12.96
C ARG A 59 13.13 -1.99 -11.72
N ALA A 60 13.80 -0.84 -11.81
CA ALA A 60 14.50 -0.20 -10.71
C ALA A 60 13.59 0.75 -9.89
N ALA A 61 12.32 0.94 -10.28
CA ALA A 61 11.36 1.80 -9.59
C ALA A 61 11.26 1.52 -8.08
N ARG A 62 11.43 0.26 -7.65
CA ARG A 62 11.45 -0.10 -6.22
C ARG A 62 12.56 0.62 -5.43
N LEU A 63 13.68 0.93 -6.06
CA LEU A 63 14.83 1.58 -5.42
C LEU A 63 14.55 3.03 -5.02
N CYS A 64 13.63 3.72 -5.72
CA CYS A 64 13.28 5.10 -5.37
C CYS A 64 12.18 5.20 -4.29
N LEU A 65 11.45 4.11 -4.03
CA LEU A 65 10.34 4.10 -3.06
C LEU A 65 10.76 4.50 -1.63
N PRO A 66 11.89 4.03 -1.06
CA PRO A 66 12.30 4.46 0.28
C PRO A 66 12.47 5.98 0.39
N THR A 67 13.12 6.60 -0.59
CA THR A 67 13.30 8.06 -0.66
C THR A 67 11.98 8.80 -0.82
N ILE A 68 11.06 8.26 -1.63
CA ILE A 68 9.72 8.86 -1.80
C ILE A 68 8.92 8.74 -0.48
N PHE A 69 8.98 7.60 0.21
CA PHE A 69 8.28 7.39 1.47
C PHE A 69 8.79 8.33 2.56
N GLU A 70 10.10 8.53 2.67
CA GLU A 70 10.67 9.52 3.58
C GLU A 70 10.16 10.93 3.26
N ALA A 71 10.10 11.30 1.98
CA ALA A 71 9.56 12.60 1.55
C ALA A 71 8.05 12.75 1.80
N MET A 72 7.27 11.67 1.77
CA MET A 72 5.85 11.67 2.13
C MET A 72 5.62 11.93 3.64
N GLU A 73 6.61 11.65 4.48
CA GLU A 73 6.58 11.88 5.92
C GLU A 73 7.18 13.24 6.33
N SER A 74 7.70 14.01 5.35
CA SER A 74 8.28 15.34 5.57
C SER A 74 7.31 16.33 6.24
N PRO A 75 7.75 17.18 7.19
CA PRO A 75 6.88 18.20 7.81
C PRO A 75 6.40 19.27 6.80
N GLU A 76 7.12 19.46 5.69
CA GLU A 76 6.75 20.42 4.65
C GLU A 76 5.74 19.80 3.68
N TRP A 77 4.50 20.30 3.71
CA TRP A 77 3.39 19.74 2.93
C TRP A 77 3.63 19.78 1.42
N LYS A 78 4.43 20.75 0.92
CA LYS A 78 4.80 20.80 -0.50
C LYS A 78 5.68 19.62 -0.92
N VAL A 79 6.60 19.21 -0.05
CA VAL A 79 7.43 18.02 -0.27
C VAL A 79 6.54 16.78 -0.28
N LYS A 80 5.63 16.64 0.70
CA LYS A 80 4.64 15.55 0.73
C LYS A 80 3.81 15.49 -0.55
N LEU A 81 3.34 16.65 -1.01
CA LEU A 81 2.52 16.78 -2.22
C LEU A 81 3.27 16.23 -3.44
N VAL A 82 4.51 16.67 -3.65
CA VAL A 82 5.33 16.19 -4.78
C VAL A 82 5.62 14.69 -4.64
N ALA A 83 6.04 14.23 -3.47
CA ALA A 83 6.32 12.82 -3.22
C ALA A 83 5.10 11.93 -3.49
N THR A 84 3.92 12.36 -3.04
CA THR A 84 2.65 11.65 -3.28
C THR A 84 2.31 11.61 -4.77
N ASN A 85 2.50 12.70 -5.50
CA ASN A 85 2.30 12.74 -6.95
C ASN A 85 3.27 11.81 -7.70
N LEU A 86 4.51 11.63 -7.22
CA LEU A 86 5.47 10.72 -7.83
C LEU A 86 5.01 9.26 -7.78
N ILE A 87 4.27 8.84 -6.75
CA ILE A 87 3.67 7.50 -6.74
C ILE A 87 2.64 7.34 -7.87
N GLY A 88 1.84 8.38 -8.14
CA GLY A 88 0.93 8.38 -9.29
C GLY A 88 1.66 8.36 -10.64
N VAL A 89 2.84 8.99 -10.72
CA VAL A 89 3.71 8.92 -11.91
C VAL A 89 4.25 7.51 -12.11
N LEU A 90 4.73 6.87 -11.04
CA LEU A 90 5.19 5.48 -11.08
C LEU A 90 4.09 4.51 -11.49
N ALA A 91 2.83 4.77 -11.11
CA ALA A 91 1.70 3.94 -11.53
C ALA A 91 1.48 3.93 -13.04
N GLY A 92 1.88 4.99 -13.76
CA GLY A 92 1.82 5.04 -15.22
C GLY A 92 3.07 4.53 -15.93
N HIS A 93 4.22 4.46 -15.23
CA HIS A 93 5.53 4.15 -15.83
C HIS A 93 6.07 2.76 -15.48
N SER A 94 5.80 2.29 -14.26
CA SER A 94 6.43 1.09 -13.67
C SER A 94 5.39 0.19 -13.02
N THR A 95 4.35 -0.16 -13.78
CA THR A 95 3.17 -0.91 -13.33
C THR A 95 3.54 -2.18 -12.58
N ASP A 96 4.36 -3.04 -13.17
CA ASP A 96 4.65 -4.37 -12.60
C ASP A 96 5.37 -4.26 -11.25
N GLN A 97 6.37 -3.37 -11.15
CA GLN A 97 7.09 -3.14 -9.90
C GLN A 97 6.21 -2.47 -8.85
N LEU A 98 5.36 -1.54 -9.27
CA LEU A 98 4.43 -0.90 -8.35
C LEU A 98 3.45 -1.92 -7.79
N ASN A 99 2.93 -2.84 -8.62
CA ASN A 99 2.00 -3.89 -8.21
C ASN A 99 2.57 -4.74 -7.07
N VAL A 100 3.82 -5.20 -7.22
CA VAL A 100 4.53 -5.98 -6.19
C VAL A 100 4.75 -5.17 -4.91
N CYS A 101 4.93 -3.85 -5.02
CA CYS A 101 5.19 -2.97 -3.90
C CYS A 101 3.92 -2.40 -3.24
N MET A 102 2.72 -2.73 -3.72
CA MET A 102 1.45 -2.23 -3.18
C MET A 102 1.28 -2.41 -1.66
N PRO A 103 1.68 -3.54 -1.05
CA PRO A 103 1.64 -3.70 0.42
C PRO A 103 2.44 -2.64 1.18
N LEU A 104 3.51 -2.10 0.58
CA LEU A 104 4.34 -1.04 1.15
C LEU A 104 3.78 0.37 0.84
N ILE A 105 3.19 0.54 -0.34
CA ILE A 105 2.70 1.83 -0.85
C ILE A 105 1.37 2.23 -0.20
N VAL A 106 0.40 1.31 -0.13
CA VAL A 106 -0.96 1.63 0.33
C VAL A 106 -0.98 2.21 1.76
N PRO A 107 -0.21 1.69 2.75
CA PRO A 107 -0.14 2.30 4.07
C PRO A 107 0.36 3.75 4.05
N ARG A 108 1.37 4.06 3.22
CA ARG A 108 1.95 5.41 3.12
C ARG A 108 0.98 6.39 2.48
N ILE A 109 0.33 6.01 1.37
CA ILE A 109 -0.67 6.86 0.72
C ILE A 109 -1.89 7.06 1.63
N THR A 110 -2.30 6.03 2.38
CA THR A 110 -3.43 6.11 3.33
C THR A 110 -3.22 7.21 4.37
N THR A 111 -1.99 7.36 4.88
CA THR A 111 -1.63 8.46 5.79
C THR A 111 -1.79 9.82 5.11
N CYS A 112 -1.28 9.98 3.88
CA CYS A 112 -1.41 11.22 3.11
C CYS A 112 -2.87 11.53 2.71
N LEU A 113 -3.72 10.51 2.54
CA LEU A 113 -5.14 10.69 2.23
C LEU A 113 -5.89 11.42 3.36
N ARG A 114 -5.42 11.23 4.59
CA ARG A 114 -5.94 11.86 5.82
C ARG A 114 -5.15 13.11 6.23
N ASP A 115 -4.28 13.63 5.36
CA ASP A 115 -3.51 14.85 5.66
C ASP A 115 -4.43 16.08 5.82
N THR A 116 -4.06 16.97 6.72
CA THR A 116 -4.75 18.24 7.00
C THR A 116 -4.81 19.17 5.79
N LYS A 117 -3.83 19.09 4.88
CA LYS A 117 -3.77 19.90 3.66
C LYS A 117 -4.57 19.22 2.54
N LYS A 118 -5.56 19.95 2.01
CA LYS A 118 -6.47 19.43 0.98
C LYS A 118 -5.75 19.04 -0.31
N GLU A 119 -4.68 19.75 -0.64
CA GLU A 119 -3.82 19.50 -1.79
C GLU A 119 -3.15 18.13 -1.69
N VAL A 120 -2.58 17.81 -0.52
CA VAL A 120 -1.95 16.51 -0.24
C VAL A 120 -3.00 15.39 -0.24
N SER A 121 -4.14 15.59 0.45
CA SER A 121 -5.24 14.61 0.45
C SER A 121 -5.80 14.35 -0.96
N SER A 122 -5.91 15.39 -1.80
CA SER A 122 -6.37 15.28 -3.18
C SER A 122 -5.35 14.53 -4.06
N ALA A 123 -4.06 14.84 -3.92
CA ALA A 123 -2.99 14.12 -4.59
C ALA A 123 -2.95 12.65 -4.17
N ALA A 124 -3.08 12.37 -2.87
CA ALA A 124 -3.14 11.01 -2.34
C ALA A 124 -4.33 10.23 -2.89
N LYS A 125 -5.50 10.86 -3.03
CA LYS A 125 -6.66 10.22 -3.67
C LYS A 125 -6.33 9.82 -5.11
N LYS A 126 -5.76 10.74 -5.90
CA LYS A 126 -5.38 10.47 -7.30
C LYS A 126 -4.30 9.39 -7.41
N ALA A 127 -3.27 9.47 -6.57
CA ALA A 127 -2.19 8.49 -6.54
C ALA A 127 -2.68 7.10 -6.13
N LEU A 128 -3.56 7.01 -5.12
CA LEU A 128 -4.16 5.75 -4.71
C LEU A 128 -5.02 5.16 -5.83
N THR A 129 -5.88 5.96 -6.48
CA THR A 129 -6.69 5.50 -7.63
C THR A 129 -5.80 5.00 -8.78
N ALA A 130 -4.72 5.71 -9.10
CA ALA A 130 -3.77 5.26 -10.13
C ALA A 130 -3.10 3.94 -9.72
N ALA A 131 -2.63 3.84 -8.47
CA ALA A 131 -1.98 2.64 -7.95
C ALA A 131 -2.93 1.44 -7.89
N THR A 132 -4.21 1.63 -7.54
CA THR A 132 -5.20 0.54 -7.55
C THR A 132 -5.55 0.07 -8.95
N ASN A 133 -5.46 0.94 -9.97
CA ASN A 133 -5.66 0.52 -11.36
C ASN A 133 -4.55 -0.42 -11.85
N VAL A 134 -3.36 -0.35 -11.24
CA VAL A 134 -2.24 -1.26 -11.53
C VAL A 134 -2.48 -2.68 -11.04
N CYS A 135 -3.30 -2.87 -9.99
CA CYS A 135 -3.69 -4.19 -9.49
C CYS A 135 -4.36 -5.05 -10.57
N GLY A 136 -5.10 -4.42 -11.48
CA GLY A 136 -5.67 -5.10 -12.64
C GLY A 136 -6.73 -6.18 -12.33
N ASN A 137 -7.11 -6.36 -11.06
CA ASN A 137 -8.11 -7.36 -10.65
C ASN A 137 -9.54 -6.87 -10.96
N PRO A 138 -10.25 -7.48 -11.94
CA PRO A 138 -11.57 -7.02 -12.37
C PRO A 138 -12.64 -7.08 -11.27
N ASP A 139 -12.47 -7.94 -10.27
CA ASP A 139 -13.44 -8.10 -9.19
C ASP A 139 -13.37 -6.92 -8.20
N ILE A 140 -12.19 -6.31 -8.05
CA ILE A 140 -11.92 -5.29 -7.04
C ILE A 140 -12.10 -3.88 -7.60
N LEU A 141 -11.76 -3.67 -8.88
CA LEU A 141 -11.84 -2.35 -9.53
C LEU A 141 -13.20 -1.64 -9.34
N PRO A 142 -14.37 -2.30 -9.42
CA PRO A 142 -15.66 -1.65 -9.16
C PRO A 142 -15.82 -1.13 -7.74
N VAL A 143 -15.16 -1.77 -6.76
CA VAL A 143 -15.28 -1.47 -5.32
C VAL A 143 -14.23 -0.47 -4.84
N VAL A 144 -13.14 -0.29 -5.61
CA VAL A 144 -12.05 0.67 -5.31
C VAL A 144 -12.56 2.07 -4.93
N PRO A 145 -13.54 2.70 -5.63
CA PRO A 145 -14.02 4.02 -5.25
C PRO A 145 -14.62 4.06 -3.84
N ALA A 146 -15.38 3.03 -3.46
CA ALA A 146 -15.98 2.89 -2.13
C ALA A 146 -14.89 2.67 -1.07
N ILE A 147 -13.90 1.82 -1.36
CA ILE A 147 -12.74 1.58 -0.48
C ILE A 147 -11.97 2.88 -0.23
N ILE A 148 -11.59 3.62 -1.28
CA ILE A 148 -10.88 4.89 -1.14
C ILE A 148 -11.70 5.91 -0.32
N ALA A 149 -13.01 5.94 -0.52
CA ALA A 149 -13.91 6.80 0.23
C ALA A 149 -13.97 6.40 1.72
N ALA A 150 -13.98 5.10 2.03
CA ALA A 150 -13.95 4.57 3.40
C ALA A 150 -12.60 4.75 4.10
N ILE A 151 -11.48 4.67 3.37
CA ILE A 151 -10.15 4.99 3.91
C ILE A 151 -10.11 6.46 4.34
N LYS A 152 -10.68 7.36 3.52
CA LYS A 152 -10.75 8.80 3.81
C LYS A 152 -11.74 9.13 4.93
N ASN A 153 -12.95 8.57 4.88
CA ASN A 153 -14.00 8.77 5.89
C ASN A 153 -14.42 7.42 6.50
N PRO A 154 -14.09 7.15 7.77
CA PRO A 154 -14.47 5.91 8.46
C PRO A 154 -15.98 5.62 8.46
N ASP A 155 -16.85 6.63 8.39
CA ASP A 155 -18.31 6.44 8.38
C ASP A 155 -18.80 5.68 7.13
N LYS A 156 -17.98 5.65 6.07
CA LYS A 156 -18.26 4.92 4.82
C LYS A 156 -17.76 3.47 4.84
N THR A 157 -17.12 3.04 5.92
CA THR A 157 -16.65 1.65 6.08
C THR A 157 -17.78 0.62 5.88
N PRO A 158 -19.01 0.81 6.42
CA PRO A 158 -20.11 -0.13 6.21
C PRO A 158 -20.54 -0.23 4.74
N GLU A 159 -20.62 0.90 4.02
CA GLU A 159 -20.94 0.97 2.59
C GLU A 159 -19.92 0.16 1.76
N ALA A 160 -18.63 0.41 1.98
CA ALA A 160 -17.57 -0.31 1.28
C ALA A 160 -17.52 -1.81 1.63
N LEU A 161 -17.87 -2.17 2.87
CA LEU A 161 -17.94 -3.57 3.30
C LEU A 161 -19.11 -4.31 2.66
N ASP A 162 -20.24 -3.62 2.47
CA ASP A 162 -21.40 -4.16 1.77
C ASP A 162 -21.09 -4.37 0.29
N ASP A 163 -20.44 -3.44 -0.39
CA ASP A 163 -20.02 -3.62 -1.77
C ASP A 163 -19.05 -4.81 -1.92
N LEU A 164 -18.08 -4.94 -1.01
CA LEU A 164 -17.17 -6.09 -0.98
C LEU A 164 -17.89 -7.42 -0.71
N MET A 165 -18.93 -7.42 0.11
CA MET A 165 -19.72 -8.62 0.39
C MET A 165 -20.52 -9.09 -0.83
N HIS A 166 -21.05 -8.16 -1.61
CA HIS A 166 -21.81 -8.47 -2.83
C HIS A 166 -20.91 -8.75 -4.04
N THR A 167 -19.59 -8.58 -3.88
CA THR A 167 -18.61 -8.88 -4.93
C THR A 167 -18.41 -10.39 -5.02
N THR A 168 -18.61 -10.93 -6.23
CA THR A 168 -18.29 -12.33 -6.52
C THR A 168 -16.83 -12.41 -6.94
N PHE A 169 -15.96 -12.87 -6.04
CA PHE A 169 -14.55 -13.08 -6.36
C PHE A 169 -14.37 -14.33 -7.24
N VAL A 170 -13.83 -14.13 -8.43
CA VAL A 170 -13.57 -15.17 -9.44
C VAL A 170 -12.08 -15.20 -9.80
N HIS A 171 -11.45 -14.04 -9.83
CA HIS A 171 -10.04 -13.86 -10.17
C HIS A 171 -9.14 -14.10 -8.95
N GLN A 172 -7.87 -14.38 -9.23
CA GLN A 172 -6.87 -14.60 -8.18
C GLN A 172 -6.68 -13.33 -7.34
N VAL A 173 -6.57 -13.52 -6.03
CA VAL A 173 -6.34 -12.45 -5.07
C VAL A 173 -4.85 -12.44 -4.73
N ASP A 174 -4.13 -11.47 -5.28
CA ASP A 174 -2.70 -11.27 -5.07
C ASP A 174 -2.40 -10.30 -3.92
N ALA A 175 -1.11 -10.15 -3.56
CA ALA A 175 -0.67 -9.21 -2.53
C ALA A 175 -1.16 -7.77 -2.75
N SER A 176 -1.29 -7.34 -4.01
CA SER A 176 -1.79 -6.02 -4.38
C SER A 176 -3.29 -5.86 -4.09
N SER A 177 -4.09 -6.85 -4.47
CA SER A 177 -5.51 -6.94 -4.14
C SER A 177 -5.74 -6.86 -2.63
N LEU A 178 -4.97 -7.63 -1.86
CA LEU A 178 -5.01 -7.63 -0.40
C LEU A 178 -4.60 -6.28 0.18
N ALA A 179 -3.58 -5.62 -0.38
CA ALA A 179 -3.13 -4.30 0.08
C ALA A 179 -4.25 -3.26 0.05
N VAL A 180 -5.14 -3.33 -0.94
CA VAL A 180 -6.26 -2.41 -1.11
C VAL A 180 -7.43 -2.74 -0.16
N ILE A 181 -7.74 -4.02 0.02
CA ILE A 181 -8.93 -4.46 0.77
C ILE A 181 -8.69 -4.51 2.28
N VAL A 182 -7.53 -5.01 2.71
CA VAL A 182 -7.20 -5.24 4.14
C VAL A 182 -7.36 -4.00 5.03
N PRO A 183 -7.02 -2.77 4.60
CA PRO A 183 -7.24 -1.57 5.42
C PRO A 183 -8.70 -1.40 5.90
N ILE A 184 -9.68 -1.78 5.07
CA ILE A 184 -11.11 -1.71 5.40
C ILE A 184 -11.49 -2.85 6.34
N LEU A 185 -11.01 -4.07 6.07
CA LEU A 185 -11.26 -5.24 6.92
C LEU A 185 -10.70 -5.05 8.33
N ALA A 186 -9.44 -4.63 8.44
CA ALA A 186 -8.79 -4.36 9.72
C ALA A 186 -9.52 -3.26 10.50
N ARG A 187 -9.98 -2.20 9.81
CA ARG A 187 -10.80 -1.14 10.42
C ARG A 187 -12.12 -1.69 10.95
N SER A 188 -12.83 -2.50 10.16
CA SER A 188 -14.10 -3.09 10.55
C SER A 188 -13.97 -4.07 11.72
N LEU A 189 -12.86 -4.80 11.81
CA LEU A 189 -12.60 -5.72 12.93
C LEU A 189 -12.31 -4.98 14.24
N ALA A 190 -11.63 -3.84 14.16
CA ALA A 190 -11.33 -2.99 15.30
C ALA A 190 -12.56 -2.25 15.86
N ASP A 191 -13.63 -2.11 15.07
CA ASP A 191 -14.86 -1.44 15.50
C ASP A 191 -15.67 -2.27 16.52
N ARG A 192 -16.65 -1.66 17.20
CA ARG A 192 -17.47 -2.32 18.23
C ARG A 192 -18.62 -3.14 17.65
N GLY A 193 -19.07 -2.84 16.43
CA GLY A 193 -20.23 -3.51 15.82
C GLY A 193 -19.98 -4.98 15.48
N MET A 194 -20.87 -5.89 15.86
CA MET A 194 -20.74 -7.33 15.56
C MET A 194 -21.10 -7.69 14.11
N HIS A 195 -22.10 -7.04 13.52
CA HIS A 195 -22.50 -7.31 12.13
C HIS A 195 -21.37 -7.00 11.11
N PRO A 196 -20.65 -5.86 11.20
CA PRO A 196 -19.49 -5.62 10.35
C PRO A 196 -18.36 -6.65 10.53
N LYS A 197 -18.12 -7.13 11.76
CA LYS A 197 -17.12 -8.19 12.01
C LYS A 197 -17.48 -9.51 11.33
N ARG A 198 -18.76 -9.91 11.42
CA ARG A 198 -19.28 -11.07 10.69
C ARG A 198 -19.04 -10.93 9.18
N LYS A 199 -19.41 -9.78 8.60
CA LYS A 199 -19.20 -9.52 7.17
C LYS A 199 -17.72 -9.58 6.80
N THR A 200 -16.86 -8.98 7.62
CA THR A 200 -15.40 -9.03 7.43
C THR A 200 -14.88 -10.46 7.43
N ALA A 201 -15.26 -11.29 8.41
CA ALA A 201 -14.82 -12.67 8.50
C ALA A 201 -15.27 -13.50 7.29
N MET A 202 -16.49 -13.30 6.78
CA MET A 202 -16.97 -13.94 5.55
C MET A 202 -16.14 -13.51 4.32
N ILE A 203 -15.82 -12.22 4.19
CA ILE A 203 -14.96 -11.72 3.09
C ILE A 203 -13.57 -12.36 3.17
N VAL A 204 -12.96 -12.42 4.37
CA VAL A 204 -11.65 -13.05 4.58
C VAL A 204 -11.68 -14.52 4.14
N VAL A 205 -12.70 -15.29 4.53
CA VAL A 205 -12.84 -16.69 4.13
C VAL A 205 -12.96 -16.84 2.61
N ASN A 206 -13.75 -15.98 1.96
CA ASN A 206 -13.94 -16.05 0.51
C ASN A 206 -12.67 -15.67 -0.26
N MET A 207 -11.98 -14.61 0.15
CA MET A 207 -10.76 -14.14 -0.50
C MET A 207 -9.59 -15.11 -0.31
N CYS A 208 -9.39 -15.66 0.90
CA CYS A 208 -8.26 -16.55 1.18
C CYS A 208 -8.30 -17.86 0.36
N LYS A 209 -9.48 -18.28 -0.12
CA LYS A 209 -9.62 -19.43 -1.05
C LYS A 209 -9.02 -19.14 -2.44
N LEU A 210 -8.90 -17.86 -2.80
CA LEU A 210 -8.43 -17.39 -4.10
C LEU A 210 -7.01 -16.81 -4.03
N VAL A 211 -6.33 -16.96 -2.88
CA VAL A 211 -4.92 -16.61 -2.75
C VAL A 211 -4.07 -17.81 -3.18
N LEU A 212 -3.43 -17.68 -4.35
CA LEU A 212 -2.57 -18.72 -4.92
C LEU A 212 -1.24 -18.83 -4.17
N ASN A 213 -0.59 -17.70 -3.90
CA ASN A 213 0.70 -17.64 -3.24
C ASN A 213 0.52 -17.34 -1.74
N PRO A 214 0.79 -18.29 -0.84
CA PRO A 214 0.66 -18.08 0.60
C PRO A 214 1.47 -16.90 1.14
N LEU A 215 2.63 -16.58 0.54
CA LEU A 215 3.48 -15.46 0.93
C LEU A 215 2.77 -14.09 0.77
N ASP A 216 1.77 -14.00 -0.09
CA ASP A 216 1.02 -12.75 -0.30
C ASP A 216 0.19 -12.35 0.94
N VAL A 217 -0.10 -13.31 1.82
CA VAL A 217 -0.89 -13.11 3.05
C VAL A 217 -0.04 -12.57 4.20
N GLU A 218 1.26 -12.85 4.20
CA GLU A 218 2.20 -12.56 5.29
C GLU A 218 2.17 -11.10 5.76
N PRO A 219 2.15 -10.07 4.89
CA PRO A 219 2.13 -8.67 5.32
C PRO A 219 0.85 -8.25 6.05
N PHE A 220 -0.21 -9.05 5.92
CA PHE A 220 -1.57 -8.70 6.34
C PHE A 220 -2.05 -9.51 7.55
N ALA A 221 -1.57 -10.75 7.71
CA ALA A 221 -1.98 -11.62 8.81
C ALA A 221 -1.81 -11.01 10.21
N PRO A 222 -0.70 -10.30 10.54
CA PRO A 222 -0.55 -9.68 11.87
C PRO A 222 -1.63 -8.65 12.22
N LYS A 223 -2.32 -8.07 11.22
CA LYS A 223 -3.39 -7.09 11.41
C LYS A 223 -4.78 -7.72 11.53
N LEU A 224 -4.99 -8.90 10.95
CA LEU A 224 -6.29 -9.56 10.89
C LEU A 224 -6.43 -10.67 11.92
N LEU A 225 -5.39 -11.50 12.08
CA LEU A 225 -5.47 -12.72 12.86
C LEU A 225 -5.79 -12.49 14.36
N PRO A 226 -5.14 -11.54 15.07
CA PRO A 226 -5.45 -11.30 16.48
C PRO A 226 -6.91 -10.86 16.68
N GLU A 227 -7.40 -10.03 15.78
CA GLU A 227 -8.75 -9.49 15.84
C GLU A 227 -9.83 -10.54 15.52
N LEU A 228 -9.56 -11.42 14.54
CA LEU A 228 -10.44 -12.53 14.21
C LEU A 228 -10.52 -13.54 15.36
N LYS A 229 -9.39 -13.87 16.00
CA LYS A 229 -9.35 -14.75 17.18
C LYS A 229 -10.14 -14.16 18.36
N ARG A 230 -9.86 -12.91 18.70
CA ARG A 230 -10.60 -12.18 19.74
C ARG A 230 -12.10 -12.19 19.47
N CYS A 231 -12.52 -11.90 18.23
CA CYS A 231 -13.92 -11.95 17.86
C CYS A 231 -14.51 -13.37 17.91
N GLY A 232 -13.70 -14.40 17.67
CA GLY A 232 -14.08 -15.81 17.81
C GLY A 232 -14.35 -16.24 19.26
N GLU A 233 -13.76 -15.55 20.23
CA GLU A 233 -13.92 -15.83 21.66
C GLU A 233 -15.01 -14.94 22.28
N ASP A 234 -14.95 -13.63 22.00
CA ASP A 234 -15.74 -12.60 22.69
C ASP A 234 -17.14 -12.38 22.10
N ALA A 235 -17.42 -12.83 20.87
CA ALA A 235 -18.69 -12.51 20.23
C ALA A 235 -19.87 -13.17 20.95
N THR A 236 -20.93 -12.38 21.17
CA THR A 236 -22.15 -12.81 21.85
C THR A 236 -22.88 -13.93 21.11
N PHE A 237 -22.96 -13.84 19.78
CA PHE A 237 -23.64 -14.79 18.93
C PHE A 237 -22.72 -15.92 18.47
N GLU A 238 -23.17 -17.17 18.63
CA GLU A 238 -22.42 -18.37 18.26
C GLU A 238 -22.05 -18.40 16.76
N GLU A 239 -22.99 -18.08 15.89
CA GLU A 239 -22.75 -17.99 14.44
C GLU A 239 -21.58 -17.04 14.10
N ILE A 240 -21.45 -15.92 14.81
CA ILE A 240 -20.37 -14.96 14.57
C ILE A 240 -19.04 -15.51 15.09
N ARG A 241 -19.04 -16.18 16.25
CA ARG A 241 -17.84 -16.85 16.77
C ARG A 241 -17.32 -17.89 15.79
N ASP A 242 -18.21 -18.73 15.27
CA ASP A 242 -17.84 -19.83 14.37
C ASP A 242 -17.26 -19.32 13.05
N ILE A 243 -17.88 -18.29 12.45
CA ILE A 243 -17.37 -17.69 11.22
C ILE A 243 -16.01 -17.01 11.46
N CYS A 244 -15.83 -16.30 12.58
CA CYS A 244 -14.56 -15.66 12.91
C CYS A 244 -13.44 -16.69 13.17
N LYS A 245 -13.74 -17.80 13.86
CA LYS A 245 -12.81 -18.93 14.03
C LYS A 245 -12.45 -19.54 12.69
N ALA A 246 -13.43 -19.81 11.83
CA ALA A 246 -13.18 -20.33 10.50
C ALA A 246 -12.29 -19.40 9.65
N ALA A 247 -12.51 -18.08 9.74
CA ALA A 247 -11.66 -17.09 9.09
C ALA A 247 -10.23 -17.09 9.63
N ALA A 248 -10.06 -17.17 10.96
CA ALA A 248 -8.76 -17.28 11.60
C ALA A 248 -8.03 -18.57 11.15
N ASP A 249 -8.70 -19.72 11.19
CA ASP A 249 -8.13 -21.02 10.80
C ASP A 249 -7.65 -21.03 9.35
N VAL A 250 -8.44 -20.46 8.42
CA VAL A 250 -8.06 -20.37 7.01
C VAL A 250 -6.81 -19.50 6.85
N LEU A 251 -6.76 -18.38 7.55
CA LEU A 251 -5.62 -17.46 7.52
C LEU A 251 -4.35 -18.09 8.11
N GLU A 252 -4.48 -18.83 9.22
CA GLU A 252 -3.37 -19.56 9.84
C GLU A 252 -2.83 -20.67 8.95
N ARG A 253 -3.70 -21.42 8.28
CA ARG A 253 -3.27 -22.44 7.33
C ARG A 253 -2.46 -21.81 6.20
N LYS A 254 -2.93 -20.69 5.65
CA LYS A 254 -2.18 -19.93 4.62
C LYS A 254 -0.84 -19.41 5.15
N MET A 255 -0.80 -18.89 6.37
CA MET A 255 0.47 -18.48 6.99
C MET A 255 1.44 -19.64 7.22
N ALA A 256 0.94 -20.81 7.62
CA ALA A 256 1.76 -22.01 7.79
C ALA A 256 2.29 -22.53 6.44
N GLU A 257 1.48 -22.47 5.37
CA GLU A 257 1.91 -22.74 4.00
C GLU A 257 3.03 -21.76 3.57
N ALA A 258 2.87 -20.47 3.89
CA ALA A 258 3.85 -19.43 3.59
C ALA A 258 5.20 -19.69 4.29
N LEU A 259 5.16 -20.06 5.57
CA LEU A 259 6.36 -20.37 6.35
C LEU A 259 7.10 -21.58 5.77
N ARG A 260 6.38 -22.65 5.41
CA ARG A 260 7.00 -23.83 4.76
C ARG A 260 7.64 -23.49 3.43
N GLN A 261 6.99 -22.63 2.64
CA GLN A 261 7.52 -22.18 1.37
C GLN A 261 8.76 -21.28 1.56
N HIS A 262 8.76 -20.41 2.56
CA HIS A 262 9.92 -19.61 2.93
C HIS A 262 11.11 -20.51 3.34
N ASP A 263 10.88 -21.49 4.23
CA ASP A 263 11.92 -22.42 4.69
C ASP A 263 12.47 -23.29 3.55
N ALA A 264 11.64 -23.64 2.56
CA ALA A 264 12.07 -24.37 1.38
C ALA A 264 12.95 -23.53 0.43
N ILE A 265 12.76 -22.21 0.39
CA ILE A 265 13.51 -21.30 -0.50
C ILE A 265 14.79 -20.80 0.17
N ASN A 266 14.73 -20.42 1.46
CA ASN A 266 15.81 -19.74 2.17
C ASN A 266 16.54 -20.63 3.20
N GLY A 267 16.09 -21.88 3.39
CA GLY A 267 16.49 -22.71 4.52
C GLY A 267 15.74 -22.31 5.81
N PRO A 268 15.72 -23.18 6.83
CA PRO A 268 15.08 -22.86 8.11
C PRO A 268 15.76 -21.65 8.76
N ILE A 269 14.96 -20.67 9.17
CA ILE A 269 15.44 -19.55 9.99
C ILE A 269 16.06 -20.16 11.26
N PRO A 270 17.34 -19.91 11.57
CA PRO A 270 17.92 -20.39 12.82
C PRO A 270 17.07 -19.85 13.97
N GLN A 271 16.49 -20.74 14.78
CA GLN A 271 15.62 -20.43 15.92
C GLN A 271 16.26 -19.54 17.01
N ALA A 272 17.48 -19.02 16.78
CA ALA A 272 18.22 -18.17 17.71
C ALA A 272 17.75 -16.70 17.73
N ALA A 273 16.96 -16.22 16.76
CA ALA A 273 16.53 -14.81 16.73
C ALA A 273 15.18 -14.52 17.42
N ALA A 274 14.39 -15.56 17.77
CA ALA A 274 13.10 -15.39 18.43
C ALA A 274 13.19 -15.24 19.97
N ALA A 275 14.38 -15.43 20.56
CA ALA A 275 14.60 -15.34 22.01
C ALA A 275 15.13 -13.96 22.48
N ALA A 276 15.31 -12.98 21.58
CA ALA A 276 15.85 -11.66 21.93
C ALA A 276 14.79 -10.53 21.97
N ALA A 277 13.50 -10.87 22.00
CA ALA A 277 12.41 -9.92 22.12
C ALA A 277 11.62 -10.05 23.44
N GLU A 278 12.14 -10.82 24.41
CA GLU A 278 11.60 -10.92 25.78
C GLU A 278 12.57 -10.38 26.86
N GLU A 279 13.45 -9.43 26.52
CA GLU A 279 14.09 -8.54 27.51
C GLU A 279 13.80 -7.06 27.21
#